data_AF-A0A554KWU4-F1
#
_entry.id   AF-A0A554KWU4-F1
#
_cell.length_a   1.000
_cell.length_b   1.000
_cell.length_c   1.000
_cell.angle_alpha   90.00
_cell.angle_beta   90.00
_cell.angle_gamma   90.00
#
_symmetry.space_group_name_H-M   'P 1'
#
loop_
_entity.id
_entity.type
_entity.pdbx_description
1 polymer ?
#
loop_
_entity_poly.entity_id
_entity_poly.type
_entity_poly.pdbx_seq_one_letter_code
_entity_poly.pdbx_strand_id
1 'polypeptide(L)' 'MSLRKWFLYITNNEEVSRHEQGFDIAFFIINTAALVFGTAMFIIHKEAQWIPVLVIEYTWALDSMRHNRP' A
#
# COMPACT_ATOMS: atom_id res chain seq x y z
N MET A 1 18.01 17.61 -17.06
CA MET A 1 18.20 16.32 -16.33
C MET A 1 19.66 15.92 -16.51
N SER A 2 20.45 15.74 -15.45
CA SER A 2 21.88 15.38 -15.60
C SER A 2 22.03 13.89 -15.97
N LEU A 3 23.08 13.52 -16.68
CA LEU A 3 23.40 12.12 -17.03
C LEU A 3 23.37 11.19 -15.80
N ARG A 4 23.83 11.68 -14.64
CA ARG A 4 23.76 10.96 -13.36
C ARG A 4 22.33 10.61 -12.95
N LYS A 5 21.37 11.54 -13.07
CA LYS A 5 19.96 11.27 -12.77
C LYS A 5 19.37 10.22 -13.72
N TRP A 6 19.79 10.24 -14.98
CA TRP A 6 19.33 9.26 -15.97
C TRP A 6 19.85 7.83 -15.68
N PHE A 7 21.12 7.70 -15.28
CA PHE A 7 21.67 6.40 -14.86
C PHE A 7 21.00 5.87 -13.58
N LEU A 8 20.76 6.73 -12.59
CA LEU A 8 20.04 6.34 -11.36
C LEU A 8 18.61 5.89 -11.66
N TYR A 9 17.93 6.59 -12.58
CA TYR A 9 16.58 6.25 -13.02
C TYR A 9 16.51 4.89 -13.73
N ILE A 10 17.43 4.61 -14.67
CA ILE A 10 17.46 3.32 -15.38
C ILE A 10 17.86 2.17 -14.46
N THR A 11 18.81 2.41 -13.55
CA THR A 11 19.29 1.39 -12.61
C THR A 11 18.39 1.22 -11.38
N ASN A 12 17.31 2.02 -11.26
CA ASN A 12 16.42 2.02 -10.09
C ASN A 12 17.14 2.27 -8.75
N ASN A 13 18.26 3.01 -8.79
CA ASN A 13 19.05 3.42 -7.61
C ASN A 13 18.68 4.84 -7.13
N GLU A 14 17.44 5.24 -7.37
CA GLU A 14 16.92 6.51 -6.84
C GLU A 14 16.79 6.41 -5.32
N GLU A 15 16.79 7.55 -4.61
CA GLU A 15 16.66 7.60 -3.14
C GLU A 15 15.40 6.88 -2.62
N VAL A 16 14.37 6.78 -3.46
CA VAL A 16 13.20 5.93 -3.23
C VAL A 16 13.09 4.97 -4.40
N SER A 17 13.07 3.67 -4.13
CA SER A 17 12.91 2.66 -5.18
C SER A 17 11.54 2.83 -5.84
N ARG A 18 11.46 2.76 -7.18
CA ARG A 18 10.17 2.80 -7.89
C ARG A 18 9.24 1.64 -7.47
N HIS A 19 9.82 0.55 -6.99
CA HIS A 19 9.05 -0.58 -6.45
C HIS A 19 8.35 -0.21 -5.13
N GLU A 20 8.99 0.61 -4.29
CA GLU A 20 8.39 1.11 -3.04
C GLU A 20 7.26 2.09 -3.35
N GLN A 21 7.47 3.04 -4.27
CA GLN A 21 6.39 3.95 -4.70
C GLN A 21 5.18 3.19 -5.27
N GLY A 22 5.42 2.18 -6.12
CA GLY A 22 4.35 1.35 -6.67
C GLY A 22 3.60 0.57 -5.58
N PHE A 23 4.31 0.05 -4.59
CA PHE A 23 3.71 -0.61 -3.44
C PHE A 23 2.90 0.35 -2.57
N ASP A 24 3.42 1.55 -2.29
CA ASP A 24 2.72 2.55 -1.45
C ASP A 24 1.41 2.99 -2.09
N ILE A 25 1.40 3.20 -3.42
CA ILE A 25 0.18 3.53 -4.17
C ILE A 25 -0.82 2.37 -4.08
N ALA A 26 -0.38 1.14 -4.31
CA ALA A 26 -1.24 -0.04 -4.23
C ALA A 26 -1.80 -0.24 -2.81
N PHE A 27 -0.96 -0.06 -1.79
CA PHE A 27 -1.32 -0.11 -0.37
C PHE A 27 -2.41 0.90 -0.06
N PHE A 28 -2.24 2.15 -0.50
CA PHE A 28 -3.22 3.21 -0.29
C PHE A 28 -4.57 2.89 -0.95
N ILE A 29 -4.55 2.44 -2.20
CA ILE A 29 -5.78 2.09 -2.94
C ILE A 29 -6.54 0.96 -2.24
N ILE A 30 -5.85 -0.13 -1.89
CA ILE A 30 -6.48 -1.31 -1.28
C ILE A 30 -7.08 -0.97 0.10
N ASN A 31 -6.34 -0.27 0.94
CA ASN A 31 -6.84 0.15 2.26
C ASN A 31 -8.02 1.11 2.16
N THR A 32 -7.97 2.06 1.22
CA THR A 32 -9.07 3.00 0.99
C THR A 32 -10.32 2.26 0.51
N ALA A 33 -10.18 1.33 -0.43
CA ALA A 33 -11.30 0.52 -0.91
C ALA A 33 -11.90 -0.34 0.21
N ALA A 34 -11.05 -0.98 1.03
CA ALA A 34 -11.48 -1.77 2.18
C ALA A 34 -12.23 -0.92 3.22
N LEU A 35 -11.73 0.28 3.52
CA LEU A 35 -12.38 1.21 4.46
C LEU A 35 -13.75 1.66 3.96
N VAL A 36 -13.84 2.09 2.70
CA VAL A 36 -15.10 2.55 2.10
C VAL A 36 -16.11 1.41 2.04
N PHE A 37 -15.70 0.23 1.58
CA PHE A 37 -16.56 -0.95 1.52
C PHE A 37 -17.02 -1.40 2.91
N GLY A 38 -16.11 -1.50 3.87
CA GLY A 38 -16.44 -1.86 5.24
C GLY A 38 -17.41 -0.88 5.89
N THR A 39 -17.21 0.42 5.67
CA THR A 39 -18.11 1.46 6.17
C THR A 39 -19.50 1.34 5.53
N ALA A 40 -19.57 1.17 4.21
CA ALA A 40 -20.84 1.00 3.50
C ALA A 40 -21.59 -0.23 4.01
N MET A 41 -20.91 -1.37 4.15
CA MET A 41 -21.51 -2.61 4.65
C MET A 41 -21.98 -2.47 6.09
N PHE A 42 -21.22 -1.79 6.96
CA PHE A 42 -21.62 -1.51 8.33
C PHE A 42 -22.90 -0.66 8.39
N ILE A 43 -23.02 0.35 7.53
CA ILE A 43 -24.20 1.21 7.46
C ILE A 43 -25.44 0.42 7.01
N ILE A 44 -25.30 -0.46 6.02
CA ILE A 44 -26.39 -1.24 5.41
C ILE A 44 -26.83 -2.37 6.33
N HIS A 45 -25.89 -3.19 6.80
CA HIS A 45 -26.17 -4.42 7.54
C HIS A 45 -26.20 -4.23 9.06
N LYS A 46 -25.79 -3.06 9.56
CA LYS A 46 -25.66 -2.75 11.00
C LYS A 46 -24.70 -3.70 11.75
N GLU A 47 -23.85 -4.41 11.02
CA GLU A 47 -22.90 -5.37 11.56
C GLU A 47 -21.51 -5.09 10.98
N ALA A 48 -20.50 -5.20 11.84
CA ALA A 48 -19.10 -5.07 11.42
C ALA A 48 -18.73 -6.26 10.53
N GLN A 49 -18.35 -5.96 9.29
CA GLN A 49 -17.87 -6.98 8.37
C GLN A 49 -16.38 -7.22 8.57
N TRP A 50 -16.02 -8.47 8.85
CA TRP A 50 -14.65 -8.88 9.14
C TRP A 50 -13.73 -8.80 7.93
N ILE A 51 -14.25 -9.02 6.72
CA ILE A 51 -13.44 -9.03 5.49
C ILE A 51 -12.66 -7.72 5.28
N PRO A 52 -13.29 -6.52 5.26
CA PRO A 52 -12.55 -5.27 5.11
C PRO A 52 -11.56 -4.99 6.25
N VAL A 53 -11.87 -5.42 7.48
CA VAL A 53 -10.91 -5.33 8.61
C VAL A 53 -9.68 -6.20 8.36
N LEU A 54 -9.88 -7.47 7.97
CA LEU A 54 -8.80 -8.41 7.67
C LEU A 54 -7.93 -7.95 6.50
N VAL A 55 -8.51 -7.30 5.49
CA VAL A 55 -7.75 -6.72 4.37
C VAL A 55 -6.82 -5.62 4.88
N ILE A 56 -7.32 -4.72 5.73
CA ILE A 56 -6.50 -3.66 6.34
C ILE A 56 -5.39 -4.27 7.19
N GLU A 57 -5.70 -5.18 8.10
CA GLU A 57 -4.69 -5.81 8.96
C GLU A 57 -3.61 -6.56 8.16
N TYR A 58 -4.01 -7.32 7.15
CA TYR A 58 -3.07 -8.08 6.32
C TYR A 58 -2.14 -7.15 5.51
N THR A 59 -2.68 -6.05 4.97
CA THR A 59 -1.84 -5.08 4.25
C THR A 59 -0.83 -4.39 5.19
N TRP A 60 -1.23 -4.07 6.42
CA TRP A 60 -0.31 -3.52 7.43
C TRP A 60 0.78 -4.51 7.86
N ALA A 61 0.44 -5.80 7.97
CA ALA A 61 1.42 -6.84 8.23
C ALA A 61 2.42 -6.97 7.07
N LEU A 62 1.96 -6.91 5.82
CA LEU A 62 2.81 -6.90 4.63
C LEU A 62 3.77 -5.69 4.61
N ASP A 63 3.26 -4.51 4.95
CA ASP A 63 4.07 -3.30 5.02
C ASP A 63 5.14 -3.37 6.12
N SER A 64 4.77 -3.91 7.28
CA SER A 64 5.70 -4.13 8.39
C SER A 64 6.82 -5.12 8.01
N MET A 65 6.49 -6.19 7.27
CA MET A 65 7.49 -7.14 6.75
C MET A 65 8.41 -6.53 5.68
N ARG A 66 7.92 -5.55 4.91
CA ARG A 66 8.74 -4.80 3.94
C ARG A 66 9.78 -3.95 4.64
N HIS A 67 9.38 -3.19 5.66
CA HIS A 67 10.26 -2.29 6.41
C HIS A 67 11.21 -3.01 7.38
N ASN A 68 10.92 -4.28 7.73
CA ASN A 68 11.84 -5.14 8.50
C ASN A 68 12.91 -5.85 7.66
N ARG A 69 13.12 -5.46 6.40
CA ARG A 69 14.25 -5.96 5.60
C ARG A 69 15.53 -5.23 6.05
N PRO A 70 16.59 -5.95 6.48
CA PRO A 70 17.84 -5.35 6.91
C PRO A 70 18.58 -4.62 5.77
#